data_AF-K1R8H8-F1
#
_entry.id   AF-K1R8H8-F1
#
_cell.length_a   1.000
_cell.length_b   1.000
_cell.length_c   1.000
_cell.angle_alpha   90.00
_cell.angle_beta   90.00
_cell.angle_gamma   90.00
#
_symmetry.space_group_name_H-M   'P 1'
#
loop_
_entity.id
_entity.type
_entity.pdbx_description
1 polymer ?
#
loop_
_entity_poly.entity_id
_entity_poly.type
_entity_poly.pdbx_seq_one_letter_code
_entity_poly.pdbx_strand_id
1 'polypeptide(L)'
;TVSTFAQSEGESVKPIGGITLYRNVSLAAIEQNNYLDVIVKFKAAELGDYFTNGVKVVVVDNNTGKKIYRKRFSKSYLYVFSDGTIEVGKGNALTQIILFKYKDGSGWGMILKERGIY
;
A
#
# COMPACT_ATOMS: atom_id res chain seq x y z
N THR A 1 -7.66 -38.91 -17.04
CA THR A 1 -7.71 -38.23 -15.74
C THR A 1 -7.57 -36.75 -15.98
N VAL A 2 -8.62 -35.96 -15.74
CA VAL A 2 -8.58 -34.51 -15.93
C VAL A 2 -8.09 -33.92 -14.62
N SER A 3 -6.83 -33.49 -14.57
CA SER A 3 -6.31 -32.73 -13.44
C SER A 3 -6.98 -31.36 -13.43
N THR A 4 -7.93 -31.17 -12.52
CA THR A 4 -8.41 -29.82 -12.21
C THR A 4 -7.29 -29.12 -11.44
N PHE A 5 -6.72 -28.07 -12.01
CA PHE A 5 -5.89 -27.15 -11.25
C PHE A 5 -6.85 -26.32 -10.40
N ALA A 6 -7.01 -26.71 -9.13
CA ALA A 6 -7.62 -25.83 -8.15
C ALA A 6 -6.71 -24.60 -8.04
N GLN A 7 -7.06 -23.50 -8.69
CA GLN A 7 -6.53 -22.21 -8.32
C GLN A 7 -6.82 -22.07 -6.83
N SER A 8 -5.78 -22.06 -5.99
CA SER A 8 -5.94 -21.77 -4.57
C SER A 8 -6.77 -20.49 -4.47
N GLU A 9 -7.90 -20.54 -3.76
CA GLU A 9 -8.72 -19.35 -3.54
C GLU A 9 -7.80 -18.27 -2.97
N GLY A 10 -7.51 -17.25 -3.78
CA GLY A 10 -6.70 -16.12 -3.35
C GLY A 10 -7.36 -15.48 -2.14
N GLU A 11 -6.56 -15.05 -1.17
CA GLU A 11 -7.08 -14.40 0.03
C GLU A 11 -8.01 -13.23 -0.37
N SER A 12 -9.29 -13.33 0.01
CA SER A 12 -10.28 -12.29 -0.26
C SER A 12 -10.31 -11.33 0.91
N VAL A 13 -9.60 -10.21 0.78
CA VAL A 13 -9.50 -9.17 1.81
C VAL A 13 -10.52 -8.07 1.55
N LYS A 14 -11.27 -7.67 2.58
CA LYS A 14 -12.18 -6.53 2.51
C LYS A 14 -11.40 -5.21 2.65
N PRO A 15 -11.74 -4.18 1.86
CA PRO A 15 -11.10 -2.88 1.99
C PRO A 15 -11.45 -2.21 3.32
N ILE A 16 -10.50 -1.46 3.89
CA ILE A 16 -10.66 -0.80 5.20
C ILE A 16 -10.91 0.70 5.01
N GLY A 17 -12.10 1.19 5.37
CA GLY A 17 -12.47 2.63 5.33
C GLY A 17 -12.23 3.39 6.63
N GLY A 18 -12.18 4.72 6.53
CA GLY A 18 -12.21 5.66 7.67
C GLY A 18 -10.93 5.72 8.53
N ILE A 19 -9.94 4.86 8.26
CA ILE A 19 -8.74 4.77 9.10
C ILE A 19 -7.58 5.65 8.63
N THR A 20 -6.70 5.98 9.58
CA THR A 20 -5.36 6.51 9.31
C THR A 20 -4.31 5.54 9.85
N LEU A 21 -3.36 5.16 9.01
CA LEU A 21 -2.29 4.23 9.34
C LEU A 21 -0.92 4.90 9.17
N TYR A 22 -0.01 4.63 10.10
CA TYR A 22 1.38 5.09 10.05
C TYR A 22 2.34 3.91 10.14
N ARG A 23 3.41 3.94 9.34
CA ARG A 23 4.48 2.95 9.38
C ARG A 23 5.83 3.60 9.11
N ASN A 24 6.83 3.20 9.89
CA ASN A 24 8.23 3.48 9.61
C ASN A 24 8.71 2.46 8.57
N VAL A 25 9.41 2.94 7.55
CA VAL A 25 9.86 2.18 6.39
C VAL A 25 11.34 2.43 6.19
N SER A 26 12.12 1.34 6.21
CA SER A 26 13.58 1.40 6.10
C SER A 26 14.01 1.82 4.69
N LEU A 27 13.31 1.32 3.66
CA LEU A 27 13.53 1.67 2.26
C LEU A 27 12.20 1.79 1.51
N ALA A 28 12.00 2.95 0.89
CA ALA A 28 10.87 3.25 0.03
C ALA A 28 11.34 3.49 -1.41
N ALA A 29 10.96 2.57 -2.31
CA ALA A 29 11.08 2.76 -3.75
C ALA A 29 9.83 3.49 -4.26
N ILE A 30 9.98 4.76 -4.65
CA ILE A 30 8.90 5.60 -5.18
C ILE A 30 9.24 5.92 -6.63
N GLU A 31 8.48 5.36 -7.57
CA GLU A 31 8.77 5.38 -9.00
C GLU A 31 10.18 4.85 -9.32
N GLN A 32 11.12 5.74 -9.62
CA GLN A 32 12.52 5.42 -9.96
C GLN A 32 13.50 5.81 -8.84
N ASN A 33 13.01 6.43 -7.76
CA ASN A 33 13.84 6.94 -6.68
C ASN A 33 13.72 6.09 -5.42
N ASN A 34 14.82 5.95 -4.71
CA ASN A 34 14.89 5.24 -3.44
C ASN A 34 15.10 6.23 -2.30
N TYR A 35 14.32 6.07 -1.24
CA TYR A 35 14.40 6.88 -0.03
C TYR A 35 14.59 5.97 1.18
N LEU A 36 15.50 6.34 2.06
CA LEU A 36 15.80 5.60 3.28
C LEU A 36 15.15 6.28 4.48
N ASP A 37 14.79 5.47 5.47
CA ASP A 37 14.22 5.90 6.75
C ASP A 37 13.10 6.94 6.59
N VAL A 38 11.93 6.46 6.18
CA VAL A 38 10.77 7.31 5.92
C VAL A 38 9.58 6.89 6.77
N ILE A 39 8.73 7.86 7.11
CA ILE A 39 7.42 7.61 7.70
C ILE A 39 6.37 7.71 6.61
N VAL A 40 5.62 6.61 6.42
CA VAL A 40 4.50 6.54 5.50
C VAL A 40 3.19 6.68 6.26
N LYS A 41 2.33 7.57 5.78
CA LYS A 41 0.98 7.79 6.29
C LYS A 41 -0.05 7.47 5.21
N PHE A 42 -0.92 6.52 5.49
CA PHE A 42 -2.12 6.24 4.72
C PHE A 42 -3.33 6.85 5.42
N LYS A 43 -4.19 7.55 4.67
CA LYS A 43 -5.51 7.99 5.14
C LYS A 43 -6.56 7.48 4.16
N ALA A 44 -7.27 6.45 4.58
CA ALA A 44 -8.41 5.89 3.86
C ALA A 44 -9.60 6.86 3.91
N ALA A 45 -10.37 6.91 2.82
CA ALA A 45 -11.68 7.54 2.83
C ALA A 45 -12.69 6.67 3.59
N GLU A 46 -13.81 7.25 4.03
CA GLU A 46 -14.94 6.49 4.55
C GLU A 46 -15.48 5.53 3.50
N LEU A 47 -16.09 4.41 3.93
CA LEU A 47 -16.60 3.38 3.01
C LEU A 47 -17.58 3.94 1.95
N GLY A 48 -18.39 4.95 2.31
CA GLY A 48 -19.30 5.64 1.39
C GLY A 48 -18.65 6.62 0.40
N ASP A 49 -17.43 7.10 0.70
CA ASP A 49 -16.76 8.17 -0.06
C ASP A 49 -15.63 7.63 -0.97
N TYR A 50 -15.44 6.31 -1.06
CA TYR A 50 -14.33 5.72 -1.80
C TYR A 50 -14.32 6.04 -3.29
N PHE A 51 -15.51 6.13 -3.89
CA PHE A 51 -15.66 6.38 -5.33
C PHE A 51 -15.16 7.79 -5.73
N THR A 52 -15.08 8.72 -4.78
CA THR A 52 -14.62 10.09 -4.99
C THR A 52 -13.25 10.35 -4.37
N ASN A 53 -12.98 9.85 -3.16
CA ASN A 53 -11.84 10.29 -2.36
C ASN A 53 -10.69 9.25 -2.26
N GLY A 54 -10.97 7.95 -2.25
CA GLY A 54 -9.95 6.89 -2.14
C GLY A 54 -8.89 7.08 -1.04
N VAL A 55 -7.66 6.61 -1.25
CA VAL A 55 -6.60 6.64 -0.22
C VAL A 55 -5.62 7.79 -0.46
N LYS A 56 -5.39 8.61 0.57
CA LYS A 56 -4.31 9.61 0.58
C LYS A 56 -3.05 9.04 1.19
N VAL A 57 -1.93 9.21 0.50
CA VAL A 57 -0.61 8.77 0.91
C VAL A 57 0.30 9.97 1.07
N VAL A 58 1.00 10.02 2.19
CA VAL A 58 2.05 11.00 2.47
C VAL A 58 3.27 10.24 2.94
N VAL A 59 4.42 10.56 2.36
CA VAL A 59 5.71 10.02 2.76
C VAL A 59 6.59 11.17 3.22
N VAL A 60 7.17 11.01 4.39
CA VAL A 60 8.00 12.01 5.07
C VAL A 60 9.36 11.39 5.34
N ASP A 61 10.42 12.09 4.98
CA ASP A 61 11.78 11.76 5.37
C ASP A 61 11.91 11.91 6.89
N ASN A 62 12.29 10.83 7.58
CA ASN A 62 12.27 10.80 9.04
C ASN A 62 13.35 11.69 9.67
N ASN A 63 14.49 11.85 8.99
CA ASN A 63 15.62 12.64 9.48
C ASN A 63 15.36 14.15 9.41
N THR A 64 14.73 14.60 8.33
CA THR A 64 14.53 16.03 8.04
C THR A 64 13.10 16.52 8.31
N GLY A 65 12.14 15.59 8.43
CA GLY A 65 10.71 15.90 8.49
C GLY A 65 10.12 16.43 7.18
N LYS A 66 10.89 16.41 6.08
CA LYS A 66 10.45 16.91 4.78
C LYS A 66 9.47 15.93 4.12
N LYS A 67 8.36 16.44 3.59
CA LYS A 67 7.44 15.66 2.75
C LYS A 67 8.11 15.39 1.40
N ILE A 68 8.40 14.13 1.13
CA ILE A 68 9.01 13.69 -0.14
C ILE A 68 7.95 13.27 -1.15
N TYR A 69 6.79 12.80 -0.69
CA TYR A 69 5.69 12.41 -1.57
C TYR A 69 4.33 12.71 -0.93
N ARG A 70 3.37 13.14 -1.74
CA ARG A 70 1.99 13.35 -1.32
C ARG A 70 1.05 13.18 -2.50
N LYS A 71 0.22 12.14 -2.47
CA LYS A 71 -0.81 11.92 -3.50
C LYS A 71 -2.07 11.35 -2.90
N ARG A 72 -3.21 11.64 -3.55
CA ARG A 72 -4.48 10.95 -3.29
C ARG A 72 -4.77 10.06 -4.49
N PHE A 73 -4.89 8.78 -4.23
CA PHE A 73 -5.27 7.78 -5.22
C PHE A 73 -6.80 7.68 -5.22
N SER A 74 -7.43 8.29 -6.22
CA SER A 74 -8.88 8.25 -6.38
C SER A 74 -9.34 6.84 -6.73
N LYS A 75 -10.51 6.43 -6.24
CA LYS A 75 -11.10 5.09 -6.48
C LYS A 75 -10.15 3.94 -6.07
N SER A 76 -9.29 4.19 -5.10
CA SER A 76 -8.40 3.19 -4.53
C SER A 76 -8.84 2.84 -3.12
N TYR A 77 -8.51 1.63 -2.69
CA TYR A 77 -8.81 1.09 -1.39
C TYR A 77 -7.52 0.73 -0.66
N LEU A 78 -7.61 0.69 0.67
CA LEU A 78 -6.54 0.19 1.53
C LEU A 78 -6.87 -1.24 1.93
N TYR A 79 -5.96 -2.16 1.66
CA TYR A 79 -6.05 -3.57 2.00
C TYR A 79 -4.98 -3.93 3.02
N VAL A 80 -5.30 -4.82 3.95
CA VAL A 80 -4.35 -5.38 4.92
C VAL A 80 -4.55 -6.88 4.94
N PHE A 81 -3.52 -7.61 4.51
CA PHE A 81 -3.53 -9.06 4.37
C PHE A 81 -3.11 -9.75 5.67
N SER A 82 -3.45 -11.04 5.79
CA SER A 82 -3.14 -11.88 6.95
C SER A 82 -1.64 -12.01 7.26
N ASP A 83 -0.80 -11.93 6.23
CA ASP A 83 0.68 -11.92 6.34
C ASP A 83 1.24 -10.57 6.85
N GLY A 84 0.37 -9.57 6.98
CA GLY A 84 0.72 -8.21 7.39
C GLY A 84 1.10 -7.28 6.23
N THR A 85 1.04 -7.73 4.99
CA THR A 85 1.20 -6.90 3.79
C THR A 85 0.06 -5.88 3.72
N ILE A 86 0.39 -4.65 3.37
CA ILE A 86 -0.56 -3.55 3.22
C ILE A 86 -0.50 -3.06 1.79
N GLU A 87 -1.65 -2.98 1.13
CA GLU A 87 -1.71 -2.54 -0.26
C GLU A 87 -2.65 -1.35 -0.46
N VAL A 88 -2.30 -0.49 -1.42
CA VAL A 88 -3.23 0.48 -1.99
C VAL A 88 -3.46 0.11 -3.44
N GLY A 89 -4.70 -0.23 -3.78
CA GLY A 89 -5.06 -0.69 -5.12
C GLY A 89 -6.44 -0.21 -5.57
N LYS A 90 -6.71 -0.29 -6.87
CA LYS A 90 -8.02 0.02 -7.47
C LYS A 90 -8.79 -1.26 -7.72
N GLY A 91 -9.67 -1.60 -6.79
CA GLY A 91 -10.31 -2.91 -6.75
C GLY A 91 -9.26 -4.02 -6.70
N ASN A 92 -9.56 -5.16 -7.34
CA ASN A 92 -8.68 -6.33 -7.34
C ASN A 92 -7.75 -6.40 -8.58
N ALA A 93 -7.69 -5.35 -9.38
CA ALA A 93 -7.06 -5.38 -10.71
C ALA A 93 -5.73 -4.62 -10.79
N LEU A 94 -5.48 -3.67 -9.88
CA LEU A 94 -4.31 -2.80 -9.96
C LEU A 94 -3.80 -2.42 -8.58
N THR A 95 -2.65 -2.96 -8.20
CA THR A 95 -1.92 -2.56 -6.99
C THR A 95 -0.97 -1.41 -7.34
N GLN A 96 -1.03 -0.30 -6.60
CA GLN A 96 -0.19 0.88 -6.82
C GLN A 96 0.89 1.03 -5.75
N ILE A 97 0.60 0.54 -4.55
CA ILE A 97 1.52 0.57 -3.40
C ILE A 97 1.47 -0.77 -2.69
N ILE A 98 2.65 -1.27 -2.32
CA ILE A 98 2.80 -2.41 -1.42
C ILE A 98 3.72 -1.98 -0.27
N LEU A 99 3.27 -2.22 0.95
CA LEU A 99 4.06 -2.17 2.18
C LEU A 99 4.21 -3.59 2.71
N PHE A 100 5.43 -4.03 2.95
CA PHE A 100 5.70 -5.39 3.39
C PHE A 100 6.80 -5.42 4.46
N LYS A 101 6.82 -6.48 5.27
CA LYS A 101 7.92 -6.73 6.21
C LYS A 101 9.03 -7.51 5.52
N TYR A 102 10.27 -7.17 5.77
CA TYR A 102 11.39 -8.00 5.33
C TYR A 102 11.43 -9.31 6.12
N LYS A 103 11.77 -10.41 5.45
CA LYS A 103 11.83 -11.75 6.06
C LYS A 103 12.91 -11.86 7.14
N ASP A 104 13.97 -11.07 7.03
CA ASP A 104 15.07 -11.00 7.99
C ASP A 104 14.75 -10.15 9.23
N GLY A 105 13.56 -9.54 9.30
CA GLY A 105 13.14 -8.69 10.41
C GLY A 105 13.76 -7.29 10.40
N SER A 106 14.48 -6.88 9.35
CA SER A 106 15.13 -5.56 9.21
C SER A 106 14.16 -4.36 9.11
N GLY A 107 12.85 -4.63 9.19
CA GLY A 107 11.80 -3.62 9.22
C GLY A 107 10.84 -3.76 8.05
N TRP A 108 10.38 -2.61 7.55
CA TRP A 108 9.40 -2.54 6.46
C TRP A 108 10.01 -1.97 5.19
N GLY A 109 9.61 -2.53 4.06
CA GLY A 109 9.84 -1.99 2.73
C GLY A 109 8.57 -1.38 2.13
N MET A 110 8.73 -0.43 1.22
CA MET A 110 7.65 0.10 0.40
C MET A 110 8.04 0.13 -1.07
N ILE A 111 7.09 -0.26 -1.93
CA ILE A 111 7.14 0.01 -3.37
C ILE A 111 5.92 0.84 -3.74
N LEU A 112 6.12 1.93 -4.46
CA LEU A 112 5.08 2.79 -5.02
C LEU A 112 5.32 2.99 -6.51
N LYS A 113 4.35 2.56 -7.32
CA LYS A 113 4.25 2.87 -8.74
C LYS A 113 2.84 3.38 -9.05
N GLU A 114 2.73 4.65 -9.42
CA GLU A 114 1.46 5.31 -9.68
C GLU A 114 0.67 4.65 -10.82
N ARG A 115 1.38 4.13 -11.83
CA ARG A 115 0.77 3.39 -12.95
C ARG A 115 0.45 1.93 -12.64
N GLY A 116 0.79 1.49 -11.43
CA GLY A 116 0.61 0.11 -10.98
C GLY A 116 1.91 -0.67 -10.92
N ILE A 117 1.86 -1.71 -10.10
CA ILE A 117 2.84 -2.76 -9.93
C ILE A 117 2.25 -3.98 -10.66
N TYR A 118 3.02 -4.52 -11.60
CA TYR A 118 2.65 -5.62 -12.49
C TYR A 118 3.56 -6.82 -12.24
#